data_AF-A0A0S7ZTT1-F1
#
_entry.id   AF-A0A0S7ZTT1-F1
#
_cell.length_a   1.000
_cell.length_b   1.000
_cell.length_c   1.000
_cell.angle_alpha   90.00
_cell.angle_beta   90.00
_cell.angle_gamma   90.00
#
_symmetry.space_group_name_H-M   'P 1'
#
loop_
_entity.id
_entity.type
_entity.pdbx_description
1 polymer ?
#
loop_
_entity_poly.entity_id
_entity_poly.type
_entity_poly.pdbx_seq_one_letter_code
_entity_poly.pdbx_strand_id
1 'polypeptide(L)'
;MRLQAWQYCSILLSNMKTTIDIAEPLLKQVRQLAAERNTTIRAIVETALRDALAKQERRRRRFRLDTHTFKGNGLQAGLSWDDWSVVRSMAYEGRGG
;
A
#
# COMPACT_ATOMS: atom_id res chain seq x y z
N MET A 1 7.80 -25.38 -10.17
CA MET A 1 9.13 -24.79 -10.49
C MET A 1 9.09 -24.15 -11.87
N ARG A 2 8.90 -22.83 -11.95
CA ARG A 2 9.16 -21.97 -13.11
C ARG A 2 8.68 -20.56 -12.74
N LEU A 3 9.39 -19.54 -13.25
CA LEU A 3 9.17 -18.09 -13.05
C LEU A 3 9.93 -17.43 -11.87
N GLN A 4 11.26 -17.58 -11.84
CA GLN A 4 12.16 -16.67 -11.09
C GLN A 4 13.26 -16.05 -11.99
N ALA A 5 13.29 -16.40 -13.28
CA ALA A 5 14.35 -15.97 -14.21
C ALA A 5 14.12 -14.57 -14.82
N TRP A 6 12.96 -13.94 -14.60
CA TRP A 6 12.67 -12.60 -15.14
C TRP A 6 13.07 -11.46 -14.20
N GLN A 7 13.38 -11.74 -12.94
CA GLN A 7 13.67 -10.69 -11.95
C GLN A 7 15.13 -10.19 -12.01
N TYR A 8 16.02 -10.94 -12.66
CA TYR A 8 17.47 -10.66 -12.66
C TYR A 8 18.00 -10.04 -13.98
N CYS A 9 17.22 -10.03 -15.07
CA CYS A 9 17.66 -9.48 -16.36
C CYS A 9 17.38 -7.96 -16.54
N SER A 10 16.63 -7.34 -15.63
CA SER A 10 16.33 -5.89 -15.69
C SER A 10 17.47 -5.00 -15.19
N ILE A 11 18.40 -5.53 -14.39
CA ILE A 11 19.40 -4.71 -13.69
C ILE A 11 20.59 -4.37 -14.62
N LEU A 12 20.82 -5.14 -15.68
CA LEU A 12 22.01 -5.02 -16.55
C LEU A 12 21.80 -4.20 -17.84
N LEU A 13 20.59 -3.66 -18.09
CA LEU A 13 20.25 -2.94 -19.34
C LEU A 13 19.57 -1.57 -19.18
N SER A 14 19.61 -0.95 -17.99
CA SER A 14 18.80 0.26 -17.72
C SER A 14 19.61 1.55 -17.54
N ASN A 15 20.56 1.84 -18.43
CA ASN A 15 21.18 3.18 -18.53
C ASN A 15 20.41 4.09 -19.50
N MET A 16 19.08 4.11 -19.40
CA MET A 16 18.27 5.04 -20.17
C MET A 16 18.38 6.43 -19.54
N LYS A 17 18.77 7.41 -20.37
CA LYS A 17 18.72 8.83 -20.02
C LYS A 17 17.41 9.38 -20.55
N THR A 18 16.59 9.94 -19.67
CA THR A 18 15.37 10.63 -20.05
C THR A 18 15.55 12.11 -19.75
N THR A 19 15.23 12.96 -20.73
CA THR A 19 15.15 14.41 -20.54
C THR A 19 13.68 14.75 -20.31
N ILE A 20 13.39 15.41 -19.21
CA ILE A 20 12.05 15.87 -18.84
C ILE A 20 12.09 17.37 -18.60
N ASP A 21 11.03 18.06 -18.99
CA ASP A 21 10.85 19.48 -18.66
C ASP A 21 10.41 19.61 -17.20
N ILE A 22 11.09 20.48 -16.45
CA ILE A 22 10.83 20.75 -15.03
C ILE A 22 10.94 22.27 -14.84
N ALA A 23 9.96 22.85 -14.15
CA ALA A 23 10.01 24.26 -13.77
C ALA A 23 11.27 24.58 -12.95
N GLU A 24 11.98 25.65 -13.33
CA GLU A 24 13.25 26.07 -12.70
C GLU A 24 13.17 26.21 -11.16
N PRO A 25 12.09 26.78 -10.56
CA PRO A 25 11.97 26.87 -9.10
C PRO A 25 11.95 25.51 -8.41
N LEU A 26 11.39 24.48 -9.08
CA LEU A 26 11.35 23.12 -8.56
C LEU A 26 12.72 22.44 -8.70
N LEU A 27 13.41 22.63 -9.83
CA LEU A 27 14.76 22.11 -10.02
C LEU A 27 15.73 22.66 -8.97
N LYS A 28 15.61 23.94 -8.60
CA LYS A 28 16.40 24.56 -7.53
C LYS A 28 16.18 23.88 -6.18
N GLN A 29 14.92 23.59 -5.82
CA GLN A 29 14.60 22.88 -4.57
C GLN A 29 15.17 21.46 -4.57
N VAL A 30 15.05 20.73 -5.68
CA VAL A 30 15.60 19.38 -5.80
C VAL A 30 17.14 19.39 -5.68
N ARG A 31 17.82 20.39 -6.24
CA ARG A 31 19.28 20.57 -6.09
C ARG A 31 19.67 20.79 -4.63
N GLN A 32 18.96 21.67 -3.93
CA GLN A 32 19.22 21.93 -2.52
C GLN A 32 19.02 20.65 -1.69
N LEU A 33 17.92 19.93 -1.90
CA LEU A 33 17.63 18.69 -1.20
C LEU A 33 18.70 17.60 -1.46
N ALA A 34 19.20 17.52 -2.70
CA ALA A 34 20.27 16.59 -3.05
C ALA A 34 21.57 16.91 -2.30
N ALA A 35 21.92 18.19 -2.19
CA ALA A 35 23.10 18.64 -1.43
C ALA A 35 22.95 18.35 0.07
N GLU A 36 21.81 18.69 0.67
CA GLU A 36 21.52 18.43 2.08
C GLU A 36 21.58 16.95 2.44
N ARG A 37 21.13 16.08 1.53
CA ARG A 37 21.10 14.62 1.74
C ARG A 37 22.34 13.89 1.23
N ASN A 38 23.37 14.60 0.77
CA ASN A 38 24.57 14.02 0.14
C ASN A 38 24.24 12.96 -0.93
N THR A 39 23.30 13.30 -1.83
CA THR A 39 22.81 12.40 -2.88
C THR A 39 22.71 13.12 -4.22
N THR A 40 22.23 12.45 -5.26
CA THR A 40 22.11 13.01 -6.61
C THR A 40 20.66 13.39 -6.94
N ILE A 41 20.48 14.36 -7.83
CA ILE A 41 19.17 14.72 -8.40
C ILE A 41 18.50 13.47 -9.00
N ARG A 42 19.28 12.62 -9.68
CA ARG A 42 18.80 11.36 -10.25
C ARG A 42 18.18 10.46 -9.18
N ALA A 43 18.88 10.23 -8.06
CA ALA A 43 18.39 9.39 -6.99
C ALA A 43 17.10 9.94 -6.34
N ILE A 44 17.02 11.27 -6.16
CA ILE A 44 15.82 11.93 -5.64
C ILE A 44 14.64 11.74 -6.59
N VAL A 45 14.83 11.98 -7.89
CA VAL A 45 13.79 11.82 -8.92
C VAL A 45 13.34 10.35 -9.03
N GLU A 46 14.27 9.39 -9.06
CA GLU A 46 13.93 7.97 -9.10
C GLU A 46 13.12 7.54 -7.88
N THR A 47 13.50 8.02 -6.68
CA THR A 47 12.77 7.71 -5.44
C THR A 47 11.35 8.29 -5.48
N ALA A 48 11.22 9.56 -5.87
CA ALA A 48 9.92 10.22 -5.97
C ALA A 48 8.99 9.52 -6.97
N LEU A 49 9.53 9.06 -8.12
CA LEU A 49 8.76 8.30 -9.11
C LEU A 49 8.31 6.93 -8.56
N ARG A 50 9.19 6.20 -7.86
CA ARG A 50 8.82 4.94 -7.21
C ARG A 50 7.69 5.13 -6.20
N ASP A 51 7.80 6.16 -5.36
CA ASP A 51 6.80 6.47 -4.33
C ASP A 51 5.46 6.89 -4.95
N ALA A 52 5.48 7.69 -6.01
CA ALA A 52 4.27 8.09 -6.73
C ALA A 52 3.53 6.89 -7.33
N LEU A 53 4.26 5.98 -7.99
CA LEU A 53 3.71 4.75 -8.55
C LEU A 53 3.17 3.82 -7.46
N ALA A 54 3.92 3.64 -6.37
CA ALA A 54 3.47 2.82 -5.24
C ALA A 54 2.20 3.39 -4.58
N LYS A 55 2.10 4.72 -4.45
CA LYS A 55 0.90 5.39 -3.92
C LYS A 55 -0.30 5.19 -4.84
N GLN A 56 -0.10 5.22 -6.15
CA GLN A 56 -1.15 4.93 -7.13
C GLN A 56 -1.63 3.48 -7.03
N GLU A 57 -0.72 2.52 -6.90
CA GLU A 57 -1.08 1.10 -6.75
C GLU A 57 -1.89 0.86 -5.45
N ARG A 58 -1.47 1.49 -4.34
CA ARG A 58 -2.20 1.39 -3.06
C ARG A 58 -3.62 1.95 -3.12
N ARG A 59 -3.86 3.01 -3.90
CA ARG A 59 -5.20 3.58 -4.08
C ARG A 59 -6.18 2.64 -4.78
N ARG A 60 -5.71 1.58 -5.48
CA ARG A 60 -6.57 0.66 -6.23
C ARG A 60 -7.16 -0.47 -5.38
N ARG A 61 -6.63 -0.78 -4.20
CA ARG A 61 -7.23 -1.82 -3.34
C ARG A 61 -8.24 -1.17 -2.40
N ARG A 62 -9.49 -1.09 -2.86
CA ARG A 62 -10.62 -0.90 -1.95
C ARG A 62 -10.54 -2.00 -0.90
N PHE A 63 -10.58 -1.64 0.37
CA PHE A 63 -10.66 -2.63 1.44
C PHE A 63 -11.85 -3.55 1.17
N ARG A 64 -11.56 -4.84 1.03
CA ARG A 64 -12.56 -5.90 0.94
C ARG A 64 -12.45 -6.67 2.26
N LEU A 65 -13.48 -6.57 3.08
CA LEU A 65 -13.60 -7.45 4.24
C LEU A 65 -13.92 -8.84 3.68
N ASP A 66 -12.98 -9.77 3.79
CA ASP A 66 -13.25 -11.17 3.51
C ASP A 66 -14.08 -11.71 4.67
N THR A 67 -15.40 -11.81 4.45
CA THR A 67 -16.32 -12.36 5.44
C THR A 67 -16.05 -13.85 5.57
N HIS A 68 -15.44 -14.24 6.69
CA HIS A 68 -15.32 -15.64 7.06
C HIS A 68 -16.52 -16.02 7.93
N THR A 69 -17.39 -16.89 7.41
CA THR A 69 -18.43 -17.52 8.20
C THR A 69 -17.89 -18.82 8.81
N PHE A 70 -18.20 -19.07 10.08
CA PHE A 70 -17.85 -20.33 10.73
C PHE A 70 -19.06 -21.27 10.71
N LYS A 71 -19.01 -22.28 9.82
CA LYS A 71 -19.96 -23.42 9.73
C LYS A 71 -21.44 -23.08 10.03
N GLY A 72 -21.92 -21.93 9.52
CA GLY A 72 -23.27 -21.44 9.80
C GLY A 72 -23.72 -20.42 8.75
N ASN A 73 -25.04 -20.23 8.65
CA ASN A 73 -25.68 -19.38 7.62
C ASN A 73 -25.98 -17.95 8.10
N GLY A 74 -25.31 -17.49 9.15
CA GLY A 74 -25.50 -16.15 9.71
C GLY A 74 -25.71 -16.16 11.21
N LEU A 75 -26.49 -15.21 11.69
CA LEU A 75 -26.78 -15.00 13.10
C LEU A 75 -27.72 -16.11 13.64
N GLN A 76 -27.57 -16.47 14.92
CA GLN A 76 -28.44 -17.45 15.57
C GLN A 76 -29.90 -16.98 15.56
N ALA A 77 -30.85 -17.91 15.40
CA ALA A 77 -32.27 -17.60 15.40
C ALA A 77 -32.71 -16.90 16.70
N GLY A 78 -33.53 -15.85 16.56
CA GLY A 78 -33.99 -15.01 17.68
C GLY A 78 -33.06 -13.84 18.01
N LEU A 79 -31.92 -13.71 17.34
CA LEU A 79 -31.05 -12.55 17.44
C LEU A 79 -31.19 -11.67 16.18
N SER A 80 -30.97 -10.38 16.38
CA SER A 80 -30.97 -9.40 15.30
C SER A 80 -29.66 -8.61 15.26
N TRP A 81 -29.27 -8.16 14.07
CA TRP A 81 -28.03 -7.39 13.88
C TRP A 81 -28.12 -5.96 14.44
N ASP A 82 -29.33 -5.43 14.59
CA ASP A 82 -29.62 -4.14 15.24
C ASP A 82 -29.45 -4.18 16.77
N ASP A 83 -29.58 -5.36 17.39
CA ASP A 83 -29.43 -5.56 18.84
C ASP A 83 -27.98 -5.89 19.25
N TRP A 84 -27.06 -5.00 18.88
CA TRP A 84 -25.62 -5.23 19.06
C TRP A 84 -25.17 -5.44 20.51
N SER A 85 -25.85 -4.80 21.47
CA SER A 85 -25.57 -4.96 22.91
C SER A 85 -25.78 -6.40 23.36
N VAL A 86 -26.87 -7.03 22.92
CA VAL A 86 -27.23 -8.41 23.25
C VAL A 86 -26.24 -9.39 22.63
N VAL A 87 -25.92 -9.21 21.34
CA VAL A 87 -24.93 -10.04 20.63
C VAL A 87 -23.56 -9.98 21.32
N ARG A 88 -23.12 -8.77 21.72
CA ARG A 88 -21.85 -8.60 22.44
C ARG A 88 -21.87 -9.30 23.79
N SER A 89 -22.92 -9.12 24.59
CA SER A 89 -23.01 -9.73 25.92
C SER A 89 -22.93 -11.26 25.85
N MET A 90 -23.66 -11.89 24.93
CA MET A 90 -23.59 -13.35 24.74
C MET A 90 -22.22 -13.84 24.25
N ALA A 91 -21.52 -13.09 23.40
CA ALA A 91 -20.20 -13.50 22.92
C ALA A 91 -19.14 -13.57 24.05
N TYR A 92 -19.28 -12.72 25.07
CA TYR A 92 -18.39 -12.64 26.24
C TYR A 92 -18.95 -13.35 27.48
N GLU A 93 -20.12 -13.97 27.39
CA GLU A 93 -20.71 -14.69 28.51
C GLU A 93 -19.76 -15.80 29.00
N GLY A 94 -19.56 -15.86 30.32
CA GLY A 94 -18.66 -16.84 30.95
C GLY A 94 -17.16 -16.61 30.71
N ARG A 95 -16.74 -15.49 30.10
CA ARG A 95 -15.33 -15.18 29.82
C ARG A 95 -14.76 -13.98 30.59
N GLY A 96 -15.45 -13.55 31.66
CA GLY A 96 -15.04 -12.47 32.56
C GLY A 96 -15.26 -11.09 31.95
N GLY A 97 -16.08 -10.26 32.63
CA GLY A 97 -16.32 -8.85 32.29
C GLY A 97 -15.33 -7.90 32.94
#